data_AF-A0A9D2INC2-F1
#
_entry.id   AF-A0A9D2INC2-F1
#
_cell.length_a   1.000
_cell.length_b   1.000
_cell.length_c   1.000
_cell.angle_alpha   90.00
_cell.angle_beta   90.00
_cell.angle_gamma   90.00
#
_symmetry.space_group_name_H-M   'P 1'
#
loop_
_entity.id
_entity.type
_entity.pdbx_description
1 polymer ?
#
loop_
_entity_poly.entity_id
_entity_poly.type
_entity_poly.pdbx_seq_one_letter_code
_entity_poly.pdbx_strand_id
1 'polypeptide(L)'
;MAFFNYSADTTTPGNYCITVNNWLKLYKYPTVSPVGRKVDIPWVASFKGSNGYTYEFTDRNYWYAYENPYVNNGYINPYARQQITSLGKKVTVNIGSSGQYTDENGRYWMAVGPKVVNPNHASNQSITPEEMYGKGVLDIIVKNSSGVRYYIPAVVGDVKAHTWSNGVIQTFKSYPNGDFTSDGGNFNGTVAAEFIGNLGGKLSGLNAYSIDAILFYPD
;
A
#
# COMPACT_ATOMS: atom_id res chain seq x y z
N MET A 1 10.37 -38.48 -9.07
CA MET A 1 9.60 -37.28 -9.47
C MET A 1 8.29 -37.31 -8.72
N ALA A 2 8.09 -36.43 -7.74
CA ALA A 2 6.80 -36.28 -7.07
C ALA A 2 6.02 -35.18 -7.78
N PHE A 3 4.91 -35.55 -8.43
CA PHE A 3 3.94 -34.60 -8.97
C PHE A 3 3.04 -34.14 -7.82
N PHE A 4 3.12 -32.86 -7.47
CA PHE A 4 2.10 -32.25 -6.63
C PHE A 4 0.94 -31.82 -7.53
N ASN A 5 -0.16 -32.56 -7.47
CA ASN A 5 -1.44 -32.14 -8.01
C ASN A 5 -1.92 -30.92 -7.21
N TYR A 6 -1.93 -29.75 -7.85
CA TYR A 6 -2.58 -28.57 -7.30
C TYR A 6 -4.08 -28.68 -7.58
N SER A 7 -4.85 -29.16 -6.61
CA SER A 7 -6.31 -28.97 -6.63
C SER A 7 -6.58 -27.50 -6.36
N ALA A 8 -7.31 -26.84 -7.26
CA ALA A 8 -7.86 -25.52 -6.99
C ALA A 8 -8.86 -25.63 -5.83
N ASP A 9 -8.36 -25.37 -4.62
CA ASP A 9 -9.18 -25.31 -3.42
C ASP A 9 -9.98 -24.01 -3.46
N THR A 10 -11.30 -24.13 -3.41
CA THR A 10 -12.25 -23.04 -3.32
C THR A 10 -12.21 -22.47 -1.91
N THR A 11 -11.14 -21.75 -1.57
CA THR A 11 -10.88 -21.28 -0.21
C THR A 11 -11.73 -20.07 0.13
N THR A 12 -12.46 -20.15 1.25
CA THR A 12 -13.03 -19.01 1.98
C THR A 12 -12.02 -17.84 2.00
N PRO A 13 -12.43 -16.60 1.65
CA PRO A 13 -11.55 -15.45 1.70
C PRO A 13 -10.90 -15.31 3.08
N GLY A 14 -9.59 -15.09 3.09
CA GLY A 14 -8.83 -14.88 4.31
C GLY A 14 -8.72 -16.14 5.19
N ASN A 15 -7.59 -16.83 5.10
CA ASN A 15 -7.14 -17.75 6.15
C ASN A 15 -5.99 -17.09 6.93
N TYR A 16 -6.31 -16.50 8.09
CA TYR A 16 -5.32 -15.84 8.94
C TYR A 16 -4.19 -16.82 9.28
N CYS A 17 -2.95 -16.39 9.06
CA CYS A 17 -1.78 -17.25 9.23
C CYS A 17 -1.00 -16.91 10.50
N ILE A 18 -0.44 -15.70 10.55
CA ILE A 18 0.51 -15.28 11.58
C ILE A 18 0.38 -13.77 11.84
N THR A 19 0.83 -13.34 13.02
CA THR A 19 1.07 -11.93 13.33
C THR A 19 2.57 -11.67 13.39
N VAL A 20 3.03 -10.68 12.63
CA VAL A 20 4.41 -10.16 12.66
C VAL A 20 4.44 -8.92 13.54
N ASN A 21 5.48 -8.79 14.36
CA ASN A 21 5.70 -7.67 15.28
C ASN A 21 4.52 -7.39 16.24
N ASN A 22 3.73 -8.42 16.57
CA ASN A 22 2.52 -8.32 17.41
C ASN A 22 1.39 -7.43 16.87
N TRP A 23 1.47 -6.99 15.60
CA TRP A 23 0.44 -6.09 15.05
C TRP A 23 0.08 -6.36 13.59
N LEU A 24 0.99 -6.85 12.76
CA LEU A 24 0.77 -7.07 11.33
C LEU A 24 0.24 -8.48 11.07
N LYS A 25 -1.03 -8.58 10.68
CA LYS A 25 -1.67 -9.85 10.34
C LYS A 25 -1.37 -10.24 8.90
N LEU A 26 -0.88 -11.46 8.71
CA LEU A 26 -0.60 -12.06 7.40
C LEU A 26 -1.59 -13.20 7.14
N TYR A 27 -2.21 -13.21 5.96
CA TYR A 27 -3.17 -14.22 5.53
C TYR A 27 -2.58 -15.11 4.43
N LYS A 28 -3.00 -16.39 4.35
CA LYS A 28 -2.49 -17.34 3.34
C LYS A 28 -3.13 -17.17 1.95
N TYR A 29 -4.32 -16.58 1.91
CA TYR A 29 -5.14 -16.44 0.72
C TYR A 29 -5.63 -15.00 0.59
N PRO A 30 -6.04 -14.57 -0.62
CA PRO A 30 -6.75 -13.30 -0.82
C PRO A 30 -7.83 -13.10 0.25
N THR A 31 -7.90 -11.89 0.80
CA THR A 31 -8.83 -11.57 1.90
C THR A 31 -10.21 -11.15 1.40
N VAL A 32 -10.35 -10.96 0.09
CA VAL A 32 -11.58 -10.58 -0.59
C VAL A 32 -11.79 -11.48 -1.80
N SER A 33 -13.06 -11.77 -2.10
CA SER A 33 -13.50 -12.52 -3.29
C SER A 33 -14.58 -11.71 -4.01
N PRO A 34 -14.60 -11.71 -5.36
CA PRO A 34 -13.68 -12.42 -6.28
C PRO A 34 -12.27 -11.80 -6.30
N VAL A 35 -11.32 -12.47 -6.97
CA VAL A 35 -9.93 -11.98 -7.07
C VAL A 35 -9.90 -10.60 -7.74
N GLY A 36 -9.27 -9.64 -7.07
CA GLY A 36 -9.13 -8.27 -7.55
C GLY A 36 -8.15 -8.11 -8.71
N ARG A 37 -8.08 -6.91 -9.27
CA ARG A 37 -7.10 -6.55 -10.30
C ARG A 37 -5.70 -6.60 -9.71
N LYS A 38 -4.82 -7.38 -10.34
CA LYS A 38 -3.40 -7.39 -10.00
C LYS A 38 -2.73 -6.11 -10.47
N VAL A 39 -1.96 -5.52 -9.58
CA VAL A 39 -1.03 -4.42 -9.82
C VAL A 39 0.38 -4.98 -9.66
N ASP A 40 1.11 -5.06 -10.75
CA ASP A 40 2.50 -5.51 -10.70
C ASP A 40 3.38 -4.44 -10.08
N ILE A 41 4.31 -4.89 -9.22
CA ILE A 41 5.34 -4.00 -8.67
C ILE A 41 6.46 -3.84 -9.71
N PRO A 42 6.67 -2.63 -10.24
CA PRO A 42 7.71 -2.38 -11.22
C PRO A 42 9.10 -2.43 -10.59
N TRP A 43 10.09 -2.81 -11.40
CA TRP A 43 11.50 -2.63 -11.06
C TRP A 43 11.94 -1.24 -11.52
N VAL A 44 12.71 -0.53 -10.69
CA VAL A 44 13.32 0.74 -11.10
C VAL A 44 14.82 0.65 -10.88
N ALA A 45 15.56 0.57 -11.99
CA ALA A 45 17.01 0.60 -11.97
C ALA A 45 17.51 1.94 -11.42
N SER A 46 18.68 1.90 -10.80
CA SER A 46 19.32 3.09 -10.23
C SER A 46 19.63 4.11 -11.31
N PHE A 47 19.17 5.35 -11.11
CA PHE A 47 19.56 6.49 -11.95
C PHE A 47 19.67 7.77 -11.11
N LYS A 48 20.53 8.68 -11.54
CA LYS A 48 20.70 9.99 -10.90
C LYS A 48 19.86 11.04 -11.64
N GLY A 49 18.93 11.67 -10.94
CA GLY A 49 18.12 12.76 -11.48
C GLY A 49 18.93 14.03 -11.70
N SER A 50 18.42 14.94 -12.52
CA SER A 50 19.02 16.26 -12.77
C SER A 50 19.14 17.13 -11.51
N ASN A 51 18.34 16.83 -10.49
CA ASN A 51 18.38 17.44 -9.17
C ASN A 51 19.45 16.84 -8.23
N GLY A 52 20.26 15.88 -8.70
CA GLY A 52 21.35 15.28 -7.95
C GLY A 52 20.97 14.09 -7.07
N TYR A 53 19.68 13.76 -6.92
CA TYR A 53 19.23 12.60 -6.13
C TYR A 53 19.31 11.30 -6.94
N THR A 54 19.60 10.19 -6.26
CA THR A 54 19.53 8.85 -6.85
C THR A 54 18.16 8.24 -6.62
N TYR A 55 17.60 7.66 -7.67
CA TYR A 55 16.28 7.06 -7.72
C TYR A 55 16.41 5.58 -8.04
N GLU A 56 15.92 4.72 -7.16
CA GLU A 56 15.94 3.28 -7.38
C GLU A 56 14.87 2.53 -6.56
N PHE A 57 14.41 1.42 -7.11
CA PHE A 57 13.63 0.40 -6.43
C PHE A 57 14.13 -0.97 -6.88
N THR A 58 15.26 -1.35 -6.29
CA THR A 58 16.00 -2.56 -6.59
C THR A 58 15.91 -3.59 -5.46
N ASP A 59 15.50 -3.17 -4.26
CA ASP A 59 15.26 -4.07 -3.14
C ASP A 59 13.77 -4.16 -2.82
N ARG A 60 13.14 -5.28 -3.21
CA ARG A 60 11.72 -5.55 -2.92
C ARG A 60 11.46 -5.77 -1.42
N ASN A 61 12.48 -5.96 -0.59
CA ASN A 61 12.33 -6.03 0.87
C ASN A 61 12.04 -4.65 1.47
N TYR A 62 12.35 -3.57 0.75
CA TYR A 62 12.08 -2.20 1.16
C TYR A 62 10.73 -1.70 0.63
N TRP A 63 9.68 -2.50 0.82
CA TRP A 63 8.36 -2.22 0.23
C TRP A 63 7.44 -1.36 1.10
N TYR A 64 7.82 -1.15 2.36
CA TYR A 64 6.96 -0.61 3.42
C TYR A 64 7.59 0.64 4.05
N ALA A 65 6.74 1.58 4.44
CA ALA A 65 7.06 2.60 5.44
C ALA A 65 5.82 2.87 6.28
N TYR A 66 5.82 3.96 7.04
CA TYR A 66 4.62 4.45 7.71
C TYR A 66 4.46 5.95 7.46
N GLU A 67 3.20 6.36 7.50
CA GLU A 67 2.82 7.76 7.47
C GLU A 67 2.41 8.20 8.87
N ASN A 68 2.89 9.38 9.27
CA ASN A 68 2.55 9.95 10.57
C ASN A 68 1.02 10.10 10.68
N PRO A 69 0.46 9.80 11.87
CA PRO A 69 -0.98 9.77 12.02
C PRO A 69 -1.60 11.15 11.89
N TYR A 70 -2.70 11.24 11.14
CA TYR A 70 -3.50 12.46 10.95
C TYR A 70 -4.39 12.78 12.17
N VAL A 71 -3.83 12.77 13.38
CA VAL A 71 -4.59 12.79 14.65
C VAL A 71 -5.58 13.96 14.74
N ASN A 72 -5.21 15.14 14.25
CA ASN A 72 -6.08 16.32 14.26
C ASN A 72 -7.14 16.34 13.15
N ASN A 73 -7.08 15.40 12.20
CA ASN A 73 -7.98 15.29 11.04
C ASN A 73 -8.76 13.96 11.04
N GLY A 74 -8.85 13.30 12.19
CA GLY A 74 -9.54 12.02 12.31
C GLY A 74 -8.73 10.85 11.74
N TYR A 75 -7.42 10.83 11.96
CA TYR A 75 -6.51 9.67 11.84
C TYR A 75 -6.11 9.20 10.44
N ILE A 76 -6.86 9.53 9.38
CA ILE A 76 -6.47 9.32 7.97
C ILE A 76 -6.45 10.66 7.22
N ASN A 77 -6.04 10.67 5.94
CA ASN A 77 -6.03 11.89 5.13
C ASN A 77 -7.42 12.56 5.14
N PRO A 78 -7.52 13.88 5.41
CA PRO A 78 -8.80 14.59 5.49
C PRO A 78 -9.61 14.51 4.19
N TYR A 79 -8.96 14.53 3.02
CA TYR A 79 -9.61 14.36 1.73
C TYR A 79 -10.18 12.95 1.55
N ALA A 80 -9.47 11.92 2.04
CA ALA A 80 -9.98 10.56 2.06
C ALA A 80 -11.22 10.45 2.95
N ARG A 81 -11.14 10.97 4.17
CA ARG A 81 -12.28 10.98 5.10
C ARG A 81 -13.49 11.71 4.53
N GLN A 82 -13.29 12.90 3.96
CA GLN A 82 -14.36 13.69 3.36
C GLN A 82 -15.02 12.94 2.20
N GLN A 83 -14.22 12.39 1.29
CA GLN A 83 -14.75 11.68 0.12
C GLN A 83 -15.46 10.38 0.49
N ILE A 84 -14.92 9.58 1.41
CA ILE A 84 -15.60 8.34 1.85
C ILE A 84 -16.94 8.68 2.50
N THR A 85 -16.97 9.75 3.31
CA THR A 85 -18.21 10.21 3.96
C THR A 85 -19.22 10.77 2.96
N SER A 86 -18.78 11.49 1.92
CA SER A 86 -19.67 12.03 0.87
C SER A 86 -20.37 10.93 0.08
N LEU A 87 -19.76 9.75 -0.02
CA LEU A 87 -20.34 8.53 -0.60
C LEU A 87 -21.30 7.81 0.36
N GLY A 88 -21.60 8.37 1.54
CA GLY A 88 -22.45 7.75 2.56
C GLY A 88 -21.79 6.58 3.31
N LYS A 89 -20.49 6.35 3.10
CA LYS A 89 -19.75 5.29 3.78
C LYS A 89 -19.24 5.77 5.14
N LYS A 90 -19.24 4.87 6.11
CA LYS A 90 -18.69 5.14 7.44
C LYS A 90 -17.17 5.04 7.41
N VAL A 91 -16.48 6.02 7.99
CA VAL A 91 -15.03 5.95 8.22
C VAL A 91 -14.77 5.53 9.65
N THR A 92 -14.49 4.26 9.87
CA THR A 92 -14.06 3.73 11.18
C THR A 92 -12.54 3.66 11.24
N VAL A 93 -11.95 4.14 12.33
CA VAL A 93 -10.52 3.98 12.58
C VAL A 93 -10.33 3.33 13.94
N ASN A 94 -9.89 2.07 13.93
CA ASN A 94 -9.49 1.33 15.10
C ASN A 94 -7.99 1.52 15.32
N ILE A 95 -7.60 1.86 16.54
CA ILE A 95 -6.19 2.04 16.92
C ILE A 95 -5.73 0.79 17.67
N GLY A 96 -4.81 0.04 17.08
CA GLY A 96 -4.22 -1.12 17.74
C GLY A 96 -3.17 -0.75 18.77
N SER A 97 -2.80 -1.71 19.61
CA SER A 97 -1.83 -1.52 20.71
C SER A 97 -0.41 -1.13 20.25
N SER A 98 -0.08 -1.36 18.98
CA SER A 98 1.20 -0.95 18.39
C SER A 98 1.11 0.35 17.58
N GLY A 99 -0.05 1.02 17.60
CA GLY A 99 -0.27 2.30 16.91
C GLY A 99 -0.72 2.18 15.45
N GLN A 100 -0.93 0.97 14.94
CA GLN A 100 -1.49 0.72 13.61
C GLN A 100 -2.96 1.12 13.53
N TYR A 101 -3.38 1.68 12.40
CA TYR A 101 -4.78 2.03 12.15
C TYR A 101 -5.45 1.02 11.22
N THR A 102 -6.66 0.57 11.56
CA THR A 102 -7.46 -0.32 10.73
C THR A 102 -8.90 0.15 10.57
N ASP A 103 -9.60 -0.30 9.53
CA ASP A 103 -11.05 -0.13 9.37
C ASP A 103 -11.83 -1.03 10.34
N GLU A 104 -13.17 -1.01 10.26
CA GLU A 104 -14.04 -1.87 11.06
C GLU A 104 -13.90 -3.38 10.77
N ASN A 105 -13.32 -3.73 9.62
CA ASN A 105 -13.09 -5.12 9.21
C ASN A 105 -11.66 -5.59 9.52
N GLY A 106 -10.85 -4.75 10.16
CA GLY A 106 -9.46 -5.04 10.49
C GLY A 106 -8.48 -4.91 9.32
N ARG A 107 -8.88 -4.26 8.22
CA ARG A 107 -7.99 -3.90 7.10
C ARG A 107 -7.16 -2.67 7.47
N TYR A 108 -5.87 -2.68 7.18
CA TYR A 108 -4.99 -1.54 7.48
C TYR A 108 -5.34 -0.32 6.63
N TRP A 109 -5.42 0.86 7.25
CA TRP A 109 -5.39 2.11 6.51
C TRP A 109 -3.98 2.32 5.96
N MET A 110 -3.86 2.44 4.64
CA MET A 110 -2.57 2.58 3.97
C MET A 110 -2.57 3.69 2.92
N ALA A 111 -1.40 4.28 2.70
CA ALA A 111 -1.11 5.09 1.53
C ALA A 111 -0.55 4.22 0.40
N VAL A 112 -1.08 4.39 -0.81
CA VAL A 112 -0.64 3.69 -2.03
C VAL A 112 -0.56 4.66 -3.22
N GLY A 113 0.15 4.28 -4.27
CA GLY A 113 0.22 5.09 -5.49
C GLY A 113 -1.11 5.14 -6.26
N PRO A 114 -1.36 6.20 -7.06
CA PRO A 114 -2.64 6.40 -7.74
C PRO A 114 -2.98 5.29 -8.74
N LYS A 115 -1.99 4.68 -9.41
CA LYS A 115 -2.22 3.57 -10.35
C LYS A 115 -2.55 2.24 -9.67
N VAL A 116 -2.42 2.16 -8.33
CA VAL A 116 -2.98 1.05 -7.56
C VAL A 116 -4.51 1.11 -7.60
N VAL A 117 -5.11 2.30 -7.47
CA VAL A 117 -6.57 2.48 -7.50
C VAL A 117 -7.08 2.63 -8.93
N ASN A 118 -6.54 3.59 -9.69
CA ASN A 118 -6.91 3.86 -11.06
C ASN A 118 -5.75 3.58 -12.03
N PRO A 119 -5.74 2.46 -12.76
CA PRO A 119 -4.61 2.11 -13.64
C PRO A 119 -4.42 3.11 -14.79
N ASN A 120 -5.46 3.87 -15.12
CA ASN A 120 -5.45 4.86 -16.19
C ASN A 120 -5.03 6.27 -15.73
N HIS A 121 -4.73 6.47 -14.44
CA HIS A 121 -4.27 7.75 -13.93
C HIS A 121 -3.00 8.20 -14.68
N ALA A 122 -3.07 9.33 -15.40
CA ALA A 122 -1.93 9.78 -16.19
C ALA A 122 -0.85 10.41 -15.30
N SER A 123 0.42 10.25 -15.66
CA SER A 123 1.56 10.75 -14.88
C SER A 123 1.63 12.29 -14.75
N ASN A 124 0.80 12.99 -15.52
CA ASN A 124 0.69 14.44 -15.57
C ASN A 124 -0.71 14.95 -15.16
N GLN A 125 -1.55 14.08 -14.61
CA GLN A 125 -2.90 14.42 -14.16
C GLN A 125 -2.89 14.76 -12.68
N SER A 126 -3.68 15.75 -12.26
CA SER A 126 -3.91 15.98 -10.83
C SER A 126 -4.65 14.81 -10.21
N ILE A 127 -4.22 14.37 -9.04
CA ILE A 127 -4.96 13.38 -8.25
C ILE A 127 -6.16 14.06 -7.61
N THR A 128 -7.36 13.46 -7.76
CA THR A 128 -8.56 13.95 -7.08
C THR A 128 -9.05 12.96 -6.02
N PRO A 129 -9.69 13.44 -4.93
CA PRO A 129 -10.26 12.56 -3.92
C PRO A 129 -11.26 11.56 -4.51
N GLU A 130 -12.11 12.01 -5.44
CA GLU A 130 -13.16 11.21 -6.09
C GLU A 130 -12.59 10.09 -6.95
N GLU A 131 -11.34 10.19 -7.37
CA GLU A 131 -10.65 9.14 -8.13
C GLU A 131 -10.06 8.08 -7.19
N MET A 132 -9.59 8.47 -6.00
CA MET A 132 -8.75 7.62 -5.14
C MET A 132 -9.50 6.95 -4.00
N TYR A 133 -10.48 7.63 -3.41
CA TYR A 133 -11.00 7.23 -2.10
C TYR A 133 -12.42 6.65 -2.17
N GLY A 134 -12.66 5.66 -1.32
CA GLY A 134 -13.94 4.94 -1.25
C GLY A 134 -14.27 4.13 -2.51
N LYS A 135 -13.23 3.65 -3.20
CA LYS A 135 -13.32 2.89 -4.47
C LYS A 135 -13.21 1.38 -4.34
N GLY A 136 -12.93 0.88 -3.14
CA GLY A 136 -12.57 -0.50 -2.95
C GLY A 136 -11.61 -0.70 -1.79
N VAL A 137 -11.11 -1.94 -1.71
CA VAL A 137 -10.12 -2.40 -0.74
C VAL A 137 -8.97 -3.11 -1.48
N LEU A 138 -7.91 -3.48 -0.79
CA LEU A 138 -6.74 -4.09 -1.41
C LEU A 138 -6.07 -5.14 -0.53
N ASP A 139 -5.28 -6.02 -1.14
CA ASP A 139 -4.30 -6.86 -0.46
C ASP A 139 -2.90 -6.51 -0.93
N ILE A 140 -1.98 -6.22 -0.01
CA ILE A 140 -0.55 -6.20 -0.31
C ILE A 140 -0.05 -7.64 -0.29
N ILE A 141 0.50 -8.12 -1.41
CA ILE A 141 1.08 -9.47 -1.50
C ILE A 141 2.57 -9.38 -1.22
N VAL A 142 3.00 -10.08 -0.18
CA VAL A 142 4.41 -10.21 0.19
C VAL A 142 4.86 -11.67 0.19
N LYS A 143 6.15 -11.90 0.03
CA LYS A 143 6.78 -13.24 0.04
C LYS A 143 7.89 -13.29 1.05
N ASN A 144 7.94 -14.37 1.84
CA ASN A 144 9.12 -14.65 2.66
C ASN A 144 10.30 -15.18 1.80
N SER A 145 11.45 -15.41 2.42
CA SER A 145 12.66 -15.92 1.75
C SER A 145 12.50 -17.30 1.11
N SER A 146 11.51 -18.10 1.55
CA SER A 146 11.18 -19.40 0.96
C SER A 146 10.19 -19.31 -0.21
N GLY A 147 9.77 -18.09 -0.58
CA GLY A 147 8.81 -17.84 -1.67
C GLY A 147 7.34 -18.02 -1.29
N VAL A 148 7.02 -18.27 -0.02
CA VAL A 148 5.63 -18.40 0.45
C VAL A 148 4.99 -17.02 0.44
N ARG A 149 3.83 -16.91 -0.24
CA ARG A 149 3.03 -15.68 -0.33
C ARG A 149 2.13 -15.49 0.88
N TYR A 150 1.98 -14.23 1.27
CA TYR A 150 1.05 -13.76 2.27
C TYR A 150 0.31 -12.51 1.78
N TYR A 151 -0.88 -12.32 2.30
CA TYR A 151 -1.80 -11.22 1.95
C TYR A 151 -2.02 -10.35 3.18
N ILE A 152 -1.87 -9.04 3.01
CA ILE A 152 -2.11 -8.03 4.04
C ILE A 152 -3.33 -7.21 3.61
N PRO A 153 -4.48 -7.35 4.29
CA PRO A 153 -5.69 -6.63 3.92
C PRO A 153 -5.56 -5.15 4.25
N ALA A 154 -5.94 -4.29 3.33
CA ALA A 154 -5.84 -2.85 3.48
C ALA A 154 -6.95 -2.10 2.76
N VAL A 155 -7.06 -0.82 3.09
CA VAL A 155 -7.95 0.16 2.48
C VAL A 155 -7.19 1.47 2.31
N VAL A 156 -7.50 2.20 1.24
CA VAL A 156 -6.80 3.43 0.89
C VAL A 156 -7.23 4.55 1.85
N GLY A 157 -6.31 4.97 2.72
CA GLY A 157 -6.51 6.06 3.68
C GLY A 157 -5.73 7.33 3.32
N ASP A 158 -4.80 7.22 2.38
CA ASP A 158 -4.07 8.32 1.76
C ASP A 158 -3.63 7.89 0.35
N VAL A 159 -3.27 8.86 -0.50
CA VAL A 159 -2.68 8.61 -1.81
C VAL A 159 -1.28 9.20 -1.85
N LYS A 160 -0.34 8.38 -2.27
CA LYS A 160 1.05 8.78 -2.46
C LYS A 160 1.10 9.68 -3.69
N ALA A 161 0.93 10.98 -3.48
CA ALA A 161 0.87 12.01 -4.53
C ALA A 161 2.23 12.30 -5.18
N HIS A 162 3.21 11.45 -4.90
CA HIS A 162 4.56 11.57 -5.39
C HIS A 162 5.10 10.19 -5.73
N THR A 163 4.75 9.69 -6.91
CA THR A 163 5.15 8.35 -7.41
C THR A 163 5.83 8.49 -8.77
N TRP A 164 6.58 7.46 -9.20
CA TRP A 164 7.14 7.43 -10.56
C TRP A 164 6.01 7.46 -11.60
N SER A 165 6.35 7.60 -12.89
CA SER A 165 5.37 7.43 -13.99
C SER A 165 4.63 6.09 -13.97
N ASN A 166 5.14 5.10 -13.23
CA ASN A 166 4.45 3.84 -12.95
C ASN A 166 3.27 3.95 -11.97
N GLY A 167 3.15 5.06 -11.23
CA GLY A 167 2.04 5.37 -10.33
C GLY A 167 1.84 4.41 -9.14
N VAL A 168 2.84 3.59 -8.84
CA VAL A 168 2.78 2.56 -7.78
C VAL A 168 3.82 2.86 -6.71
N ILE A 169 5.07 3.04 -7.11
CA ILE A 169 6.17 3.22 -6.18
C ILE A 169 6.42 4.71 -5.93
N GLN A 170 6.53 5.07 -4.65
CA GLN A 170 6.79 6.42 -4.19
C GLN A 170 8.12 6.95 -4.68
N THR A 171 8.17 8.26 -4.87
CA THR A 171 9.34 9.01 -5.33
C THR A 171 9.31 10.42 -4.76
N PHE A 172 10.38 11.17 -4.98
CA PHE A 172 10.42 12.61 -4.77
C PHE A 172 9.71 13.45 -5.86
N LYS A 173 8.82 12.89 -6.70
CA LYS A 173 8.18 13.55 -7.86
C LYS A 173 6.67 13.67 -7.67
N SER A 174 6.14 14.89 -7.49
CA SER A 174 4.71 15.14 -7.26
C SER A 174 3.88 15.31 -8.55
N TYR A 175 2.57 15.02 -8.49
CA TYR A 175 1.58 15.37 -9.52
C TYR A 175 1.10 16.83 -9.37
N PRO A 176 0.57 17.52 -10.41
CA PRO A 176 0.43 17.10 -11.82
C PRO A 176 1.67 17.37 -12.68
N ASN A 177 2.63 18.15 -12.19
CA ASN A 177 3.70 18.66 -13.04
C ASN A 177 4.90 17.71 -13.15
N GLY A 178 4.95 16.64 -12.35
CA GLY A 178 5.85 15.52 -12.61
C GLY A 178 7.32 15.89 -12.81
N ASP A 179 7.75 17.04 -12.32
CA ASP A 179 9.13 17.48 -12.43
C ASP A 179 9.95 16.82 -11.33
N PHE A 180 11.23 16.57 -11.61
CA PHE A 180 12.21 16.11 -10.63
C PHE A 180 12.58 17.24 -9.64
N THR A 181 11.65 18.08 -9.22
CA THR A 181 11.88 19.01 -8.11
C THR A 181 11.72 18.20 -6.82
N SER A 182 12.85 17.82 -6.23
CA SER A 182 12.89 17.06 -4.99
C SER A 182 12.08 17.79 -3.90
N ASP A 183 11.24 17.06 -3.16
CA ASP A 183 10.60 17.57 -1.93
C ASP A 183 11.61 17.69 -0.75
N GLY A 184 12.91 17.52 -1.03
CA GLY A 184 13.99 18.21 -0.35
C GLY A 184 14.35 17.77 1.07
N GLY A 185 13.54 16.98 1.79
CA GLY A 185 13.91 16.72 3.19
C GLY A 185 13.17 15.70 4.04
N ASN A 186 12.05 15.10 3.65
CA ASN A 186 11.29 14.22 4.56
C ASN A 186 10.95 12.87 3.97
N PHE A 187 11.96 12.02 3.72
CA PHE A 187 11.71 10.75 3.05
C PHE A 187 12.50 9.57 3.58
N ASN A 188 11.78 8.59 4.13
CA ASN A 188 12.31 7.29 4.54
C ASN A 188 12.19 6.26 3.39
N GLY A 189 12.69 6.67 2.21
CA GLY A 189 12.99 5.80 1.07
C GLY A 189 11.82 5.40 0.16
N THR A 190 12.20 4.75 -0.94
CA THR A 190 11.33 4.39 -2.05
C THR A 190 10.48 3.15 -1.70
N VAL A 191 9.19 3.33 -1.40
CA VAL A 191 8.31 2.23 -0.96
C VAL A 191 7.03 2.11 -1.80
N ALA A 192 6.41 0.92 -1.76
CA ALA A 192 5.17 0.64 -2.48
C ALA A 192 3.92 0.96 -1.68
N ALA A 193 3.99 0.80 -0.35
CA ALA A 193 2.86 1.00 0.54
C ALA A 193 3.32 1.59 1.88
N GLU A 194 2.54 2.50 2.45
CA GLU A 194 2.78 3.06 3.78
C GLU A 194 1.62 2.71 4.70
N PHE A 195 1.92 2.18 5.88
CA PHE A 195 0.90 2.04 6.92
C PHE A 195 0.59 3.40 7.53
N ILE A 196 -0.67 3.76 7.68
CA ILE A 196 -1.05 4.94 8.44
C ILE A 196 -1.12 4.56 9.93
N GLY A 197 -0.44 5.32 10.78
CA GLY A 197 -0.47 5.11 12.22
C GLY A 197 0.81 5.54 12.93
N ASN A 198 0.79 5.46 14.26
CA ASN A 198 1.97 5.76 15.08
C ASN A 198 2.89 4.53 15.17
N LEU A 199 3.64 4.26 14.09
CA LEU A 199 4.43 3.03 13.92
C LEU A 199 5.95 3.26 14.00
N GLY A 200 6.39 4.39 14.56
CA GLY A 200 7.80 4.69 14.78
C GLY A 200 8.52 3.56 15.54
N GLY A 201 9.55 2.98 14.93
CA GLY A 201 10.30 1.85 15.49
C GLY A 201 9.57 0.50 15.52
N LYS A 202 8.38 0.37 14.92
CA LYS A 202 7.56 -0.87 14.92
C LYS A 202 7.63 -1.69 13.63
N LEU A 203 8.36 -1.19 12.63
CA LEU A 203 8.50 -1.80 11.31
C LEU A 203 9.73 -2.72 11.16
N SER A 204 10.56 -2.82 12.21
CA SER A 204 11.75 -3.68 12.19
C SER A 204 11.39 -5.13 11.87
N GLY A 205 12.12 -5.79 10.97
CA GLY A 205 11.87 -7.18 10.57
C GLY A 205 10.84 -7.37 9.46
N LEU A 206 10.11 -6.33 9.02
CA LEU A 206 9.24 -6.45 7.85
C LEU A 206 10.04 -6.64 6.55
N ASN A 207 11.33 -6.27 6.53
CA ASN A 207 12.28 -6.55 5.46
C ASN A 207 12.63 -8.05 5.32
N ALA A 208 12.15 -8.92 6.22
CA ALA A 208 12.17 -10.36 6.00
C ALA A 208 11.21 -10.81 4.88
N TYR A 209 10.35 -9.90 4.41
CA TYR A 209 9.40 -10.12 3.34
C TYR A 209 9.66 -9.16 2.17
N SER A 210 9.55 -9.68 0.96
CA SER A 210 9.61 -8.92 -0.29
C SER A 210 8.22 -8.69 -0.86
N ILE A 211 7.93 -7.52 -1.43
CA ILE A 211 6.67 -7.30 -2.13
C ILE A 211 6.64 -8.01 -3.49
N ASP A 212 5.52 -8.67 -3.79
CA ASP A 212 5.26 -9.35 -5.06
C ASP A 212 4.38 -8.49 -5.98
N ALA A 213 3.19 -8.14 -5.48
CA ALA A 213 2.12 -7.44 -6.19
C ALA A 213 1.15 -6.80 -5.19
N ILE A 214 0.21 -6.00 -5.69
CA ILE A 214 -0.98 -5.56 -4.94
C ILE A 214 -2.21 -6.10 -5.68
N LEU A 215 -3.22 -6.59 -4.95
CA LEU A 215 -4.54 -6.86 -5.51
C LEU A 215 -5.46 -5.72 -5.12
N PHE A 216 -6.13 -5.09 -6.09
CA PHE A 216 -7.13 -4.07 -5.84
C PHE A 216 -8.53 -4.62 -6.17
N TYR A 217 -9.43 -4.55 -5.19
CA TYR A 217 -10.81 -5.02 -5.28
C TYR A 217 -11.73 -3.80 -5.37
N PRO A 218 -12.19 -3.42 -6.57
CA PRO A 218 -13.11 -2.29 -6.71
C PRO A 218 -14.45 -2.60 -6.04
N ASP A 219 -15.07 -1.56 -5.48
CA ASP A 219 -16.44 -1.59 -4.97
C ASP A 219 -17.49 -1.70 -6.08
#